data_AF-A0A848TWS1-F1
#
_entry.id   AF-A0A848TWS1-F1
#
_cell.length_a   1.000
_cell.length_b   1.000
_cell.length_c   1.000
_cell.angle_alpha   90.00
_cell.angle_beta   90.00
_cell.angle_gamma   90.00
#
_symmetry.space_group_name_H-M   'P 1'
#
loop_
_entity.id
_entity.type
_entity.pdbx_description
1 polymer ?
#
loop_
_entity_poly.entity_id
_entity_poly.type
_entity_poly.pdbx_seq_one_letter_code
_entity_poly.pdbx_strand_id
1 'polypeptide(L)'
;LDEIAQNQKDVLKNPKPFVLFEDFGDSALLFSLSFYISDSFTDPWIKSEIRYKIDAQFRAHNIQIPFPQRDVHLFQHIKNQ
;
A
#
# COMPACT_ATOMS: atom_id res chain seq x y z
N LEU A 1 -3.70 -2.44 8.97
CA LEU A 1 -2.82 -3.25 8.09
C LEU A 1 -2.36 -4.52 8.81
N ASP A 2 -1.73 -4.41 9.99
CA ASP A 2 -1.33 -5.57 10.83
C ASP A 2 -2.44 -6.59 11.06
N GLU A 3 -3.63 -6.12 11.42
CA GLU A 3 -4.79 -6.97 11.70
C GLU A 3 -5.21 -7.79 10.48
N ILE A 4 -5.10 -7.23 9.27
CA ILE A 4 -5.44 -7.92 8.02
C ILE A 4 -4.49 -9.12 7.83
N ALA A 5 -3.18 -8.92 8.05
CA ALA A 5 -2.20 -10.00 7.96
C ALA A 5 -2.37 -11.02 9.09
N GLN A 6 -2.64 -10.58 10.32
CA GLN A 6 -2.81 -11.45 11.48
C GLN A 6 -4.04 -12.37 11.36
N ASN A 7 -5.08 -11.91 10.66
CA ASN A 7 -6.31 -12.68 10.40
C ASN A 7 -6.25 -13.50 9.10
N GLN A 8 -5.13 -13.48 8.38
CA GLN A 8 -4.93 -14.31 7.20
C GLN A 8 -4.52 -15.72 7.61
N LYS A 9 -5.23 -16.73 7.11
CA LYS A 9 -5.12 -18.13 7.55
C LYS A 9 -3.69 -18.68 7.48
N ASP A 10 -2.99 -18.39 6.39
CA ASP A 10 -1.68 -18.97 6.08
C ASP A 10 -0.50 -18.07 6.51
N VAL A 11 -0.80 -16.99 7.24
CA VAL A 11 0.20 -16.13 7.87
C VAL A 11 0.50 -16.64 9.28
N LEU A 12 1.78 -16.79 9.59
CA LEU A 12 2.24 -17.19 10.91
C LEU A 12 1.94 -16.08 11.93
N LYS A 13 1.48 -16.50 13.12
CA LYS A 13 1.25 -15.61 14.26
C LYS A 13 2.52 -15.37 15.08
N ASN A 14 3.51 -16.24 14.92
CA ASN A 14 4.82 -16.13 15.54
C ASN A 14 5.89 -16.56 14.51
N PRO A 15 6.74 -15.63 14.01
CA PRO A 15 6.81 -14.21 14.39
C PRO A 15 5.53 -13.46 13.99
N LYS A 16 5.13 -12.46 14.79
CA LYS A 16 3.93 -11.67 14.52
C LYS A 16 4.16 -10.77 13.28
N PRO A 17 3.18 -10.63 12.38
CA PRO A 17 3.25 -9.63 11.32
C PRO A 17 3.30 -8.21 11.89
N PHE A 18 3.96 -7.31 11.17
CA PHE A 18 4.11 -5.91 11.55
C PHE A 18 4.17 -5.01 10.33
N VAL A 19 3.79 -3.75 10.52
CA VAL A 19 3.87 -2.69 9.52
C VAL A 19 4.89 -1.67 9.95
N LEU A 20 5.70 -1.25 9.00
CA LEU A 20 6.60 -0.10 9.16
C LEU A 20 6.06 1.05 8.33
N PHE A 21 6.05 2.23 8.91
CA PHE A 21 5.98 3.47 8.15
C PHE A 21 7.42 3.81 7.78
N GLU A 22 7.76 3.57 6.52
CA GLU A 22 9.13 3.60 6.02
C GLU A 22 9.59 5.04 5.78
N ASP A 23 8.83 5.80 5.00
CA ASP A 23 9.23 7.14 4.58
C ASP A 23 8.06 7.96 4.02
N PHE A 24 8.29 9.25 3.82
CA PHE A 24 7.50 10.12 2.95
C PHE A 24 8.05 10.04 1.52
N GLY A 25 7.27 9.47 0.59
CA GLY A 25 7.57 9.51 -0.84
C GLY A 25 7.07 10.80 -1.50
N ASP A 26 7.47 11.02 -2.76
CA ASP A 26 7.19 12.26 -3.53
C ASP A 26 5.71 12.71 -3.53
N SER A 27 4.78 11.77 -3.41
CA SER A 27 3.33 12.06 -3.31
C SER A 27 2.57 10.95 -2.56
N ALA A 28 3.23 10.25 -1.63
CA ALA A 28 2.63 9.14 -0.90
C ALA A 28 3.33 8.88 0.45
N LEU A 29 2.61 8.26 1.39
CA LEU A 29 3.22 7.65 2.57
C LEU A 29 3.64 6.22 2.22
N LEU A 30 4.89 5.85 2.47
CA LEU A 30 5.41 4.53 2.15
C LEU A 30 5.29 3.61 3.37
N PHE A 31 4.52 2.54 3.24
CA PHE A 31 4.37 1.52 4.26
C PHE A 31 4.86 0.17 3.75
N SER A 32 5.57 -0.57 4.60
CA SER A 32 5.86 -1.99 4.36
C SER A 32 5.02 -2.84 5.32
N LEU A 33 4.55 -4.00 4.84
CA LEU A 33 3.87 -5.00 5.65
C LEU A 33 4.71 -6.28 5.60
N SER A 34 5.29 -6.65 6.73
CA SER A 34 6.12 -7.83 6.88
C SER A 34 5.36 -8.94 7.60
N PHE A 35 5.43 -10.16 7.06
CA PHE A 35 4.80 -11.34 7.63
C PHE A 35 5.52 -12.61 7.19
N TYR A 36 5.27 -13.71 7.89
CA TYR A 36 5.90 -15.01 7.64
C TYR A 36 4.83 -16.03 7.25
N ILE A 37 5.20 -16.98 6.40
CA ILE A 37 4.34 -18.07 5.93
C ILE A 37 5.11 -19.39 6.05
N SER A 38 4.39 -20.52 6.17
CA SER A 38 5.00 -21.84 6.28
C SER A 38 5.32 -22.49 4.93
N ASP A 39 4.62 -22.09 3.87
CA ASP A 39 4.78 -22.65 2.52
C ASP A 39 5.01 -21.55 1.50
N SER A 40 6.22 -21.50 0.94
CA SER A 40 6.61 -20.49 -0.05
C SER A 40 5.88 -20.61 -1.38
N PHE A 41 5.34 -21.78 -1.75
CA PHE A 41 4.59 -21.94 -3.00
C PHE A 41 3.24 -21.22 -2.97
N THR A 42 2.73 -20.92 -1.77
CA THR A 42 1.47 -20.18 -1.57
C THR A 42 1.64 -18.67 -1.50
N ASP A 43 2.89 -18.18 -1.45
CA ASP A 43 3.22 -16.76 -1.29
C ASP A 43 2.47 -15.82 -2.24
N PRO A 44 2.38 -16.09 -3.57
CA PRO A 44 1.70 -15.18 -4.48
C PRO A 44 0.21 -15.03 -4.18
N TRP A 45 -0.46 -16.12 -3.81
CA TRP A 45 -1.88 -16.15 -3.48
C TRP A 45 -2.18 -15.40 -2.19
N ILE A 46 -1.41 -15.68 -1.14
CA ILE A 46 -1.56 -15.01 0.17
C ILE A 46 -1.36 -13.51 0.02
N LYS A 47 -0.30 -13.08 -0.70
CA LYS A 47 -0.05 -11.66 -0.97
C LYS A 47 -1.19 -11.01 -1.75
N SER A 48 -1.77 -11.70 -2.73
CA SER A 48 -2.91 -11.21 -3.49
C SER A 48 -4.14 -11.00 -2.60
N GLU A 49 -4.50 -12.00 -1.80
CA GLU A 49 -5.65 -11.90 -0.87
C GLU A 49 -5.49 -10.77 0.15
N ILE A 50 -4.29 -10.62 0.72
CA ILE A 50 -3.99 -9.51 1.64
C ILE A 50 -4.19 -8.16 0.93
N ARG A 51 -3.71 -8.00 -0.31
CA ARG A 51 -3.89 -6.73 -1.07
C ARG A 51 -5.36 -6.43 -1.35
N TYR A 52 -6.17 -7.43 -1.72
CA TYR A 52 -7.60 -7.22 -1.90
C TYR A 52 -8.30 -6.79 -0.61
N LYS A 53 -7.93 -7.39 0.54
CA LYS A 53 -8.46 -6.99 1.84
C LYS A 53 -8.04 -5.57 2.23
N ILE A 54 -6.79 -5.18 1.92
CA ILE A 54 -6.29 -3.82 2.13
C ILE A 54 -7.10 -2.82 1.29
N ASP A 55 -7.25 -3.06 -0.02
CA ASP A 55 -8.03 -2.19 -0.90
C ASP A 55 -9.49 -2.04 -0.43
N ALA A 56 -10.15 -3.14 -0.08
CA ALA A 56 -11.51 -3.12 0.45
C ALA A 56 -11.62 -2.30 1.74
N GLN A 57 -10.69 -2.49 2.69
CA GLN A 57 -10.66 -1.74 3.95
C GLN A 57 -10.34 -0.26 3.73
N PHE A 58 -9.43 0.08 2.83
CA PHE A 58 -9.11 1.46 2.50
C PHE A 58 -10.31 2.18 1.91
N ARG A 59 -11.02 1.55 0.96
CA ARG A 59 -12.26 2.10 0.41
C ARG A 59 -13.33 2.30 1.49
N ALA A 60 -13.52 1.33 2.38
CA ALA A 60 -14.49 1.43 3.48
C ALA A 60 -14.19 2.59 4.45
N HIS A 61 -12.91 2.94 4.61
CA HIS A 61 -12.44 4.03 5.47
C HIS A 61 -12.18 5.34 4.71
N ASN A 62 -12.60 5.45 3.44
CA ASN A 62 -12.36 6.62 2.58
C ASN A 62 -10.87 7.00 2.44
N ILE A 63 -9.98 6.02 2.52
CA ILE A 63 -8.55 6.18 2.23
C ILE A 63 -8.37 6.03 0.73
N GLN A 64 -8.00 7.12 0.06
CA GLN A 64 -7.72 7.13 -1.36
C GLN A 64 -6.25 6.77 -1.62
N ILE A 65 -6.00 5.80 -2.50
CA ILE A 65 -4.65 5.50 -2.99
C ILE A 65 -4.34 6.52 -4.09
N PRO A 66 -3.33 7.39 -3.91
CA PRO A 66 -3.00 8.40 -4.90
C PRO A 66 -2.40 7.74 -6.14
N PHE A 67 -2.88 8.14 -7.31
CA PHE A 67 -2.13 7.95 -8.55
C PHE A 67 -1.01 9.00 -8.63
N PRO A 68 0.06 8.76 -9.41
CA PRO A 68 1.10 9.76 -9.62
C PRO A 68 0.50 11.11 -9.99
N GLN A 69 0.78 12.12 -9.17
CA GLN A 69 0.28 13.48 -9.41
C GLN A 69 1.32 14.27 -10.19
N ARG A 70 0.84 15.14 -11.09
CA ARG A 70 1.69 16.03 -11.87
C ARG A 70 1.08 17.41 -11.89
N ASP A 71 1.77 18.37 -11.30
CA ASP A 71 1.41 19.77 -11.40
C ASP A 71 1.86 20.35 -12.74
N VAL A 72 0.98 21.10 -13.39
CA VAL A 72 1.24 21.76 -14.67
C VAL A 72 1.10 23.26 -14.48
N HIS A 73 2.22 23.98 -14.60
CA HIS A 73 2.24 25.44 -14.59
C HIS A 73 2.26 25.95 -16.04
N LEU A 74 1.18 26.62 -16.48
CA LEU A 74 1.13 27.28 -17.77
C LEU A 74 1.69 28.70 -17.67
N PHE A 75 2.76 28.96 -18.40
CA PHE A 75 3.32 30.31 -18.56
C PHE A 75 2.96 30.83 -19.95
N GLN A 76 2.11 31.85 -20.04
CA GLN A 76 1.78 32.50 -21.30
C GLN A 76 2.83 33.55 -21.63
N HIS A 77 3.61 33.32 -22.69
CA HIS A 77 4.54 34.34 -23.19
C HIS A 77 3.76 35.31 -24.07
N ILE A 78 3.49 36.51 -23.55
CA ILE A 78 2.90 37.59 -24.34
C ILE A 78 4.00 38.09 -25.29
N LYS A 79 3.86 37.81 -26.59
CA LYS A 79 4.67 38.46 -27.62
C LYS A 79 4.20 39.90 -27.74
N ASN A 80 5.00 40.84 -27.27
CA ASN A 80 4.84 42.24 -27.66
C ASN A 80 5.24 42.36 -29.14
N GLN A 81 4.33 42.93 -29.94
CA GLN A 81 4.56 43.32 -31.32
C GLN A 81 5.60 44.44 -31.39
#